data_AF-A0A9P0PA34-F1
#
_entry.id   AF-A0A9P0PA34-F1
#
_cell.length_a   1.000
_cell.length_b   1.000
_cell.length_c   1.000
_cell.angle_alpha   90.00
_cell.angle_beta   90.00
_cell.angle_gamma   90.00
#
_symmetry.space_group_name_H-M   'P 1'
#
loop_
_entity.id
_entity.type
_entity.pdbx_description
1 polymer ?
#
loop_
_entity_poly.entity_id
_entity_poly.type
_entity_poly.pdbx_seq_one_letter_code
_entity_poly.pdbx_strand_id
1 'polypeptide(L)'
;MPATDASYANILKKNVNLIVKPKNNDQPHAATRLKMRQSVDPVTNNIKFSQVKNIKNGGLLIKCDGSEDASKLKELASLHLADDYEVKEVRKFNPRLKIVGMSECIDKEQLSVILKSQNSVFQNDSECTVLKVWPTKKSGDVFQAILDVDIATYSSILSRGNLIVNFESCIVYDAISLRLCFKCCGHNHYAKNCKSKVQVCVKCSLDHKLSECRSASLKCINCVNARLPNSNHAAWDADNCTLYMKKLAEYKKSIIGDI
;
A
#
# COMPACT_ATOMS: atom_id res chain seq x y z
N MET A 1 -25.89 11.22 -10.58
CA MET A 1 -24.44 11.41 -10.35
C MET A 1 -23.92 10.17 -9.63
N PRO A 2 -23.10 9.31 -10.23
CA PRO A 2 -22.68 8.08 -9.55
C PRO A 2 -21.63 8.42 -8.48
N ALA A 3 -21.89 7.93 -7.26
CA ALA A 3 -21.03 8.09 -6.11
C ALA A 3 -19.62 7.60 -6.43
N THR A 4 -18.64 8.47 -6.22
CA THR A 4 -17.22 8.14 -6.39
C THR A 4 -16.86 6.99 -5.45
N ASP A 5 -16.58 5.85 -6.05
CA ASP A 5 -16.16 4.64 -5.36
C ASP A 5 -14.85 4.88 -4.61
N ALA A 6 -14.93 5.04 -3.29
CA ALA A 6 -13.73 4.95 -2.46
C ALA A 6 -13.17 3.52 -2.57
N SER A 7 -12.12 3.36 -3.40
CA SER A 7 -11.25 2.18 -3.45
C SER A 7 -10.73 1.83 -2.06
N TYR A 8 -10.45 0.57 -1.77
CA TYR A 8 -9.84 0.08 -0.52
C TYR A 8 -8.61 0.92 -0.10
N ALA A 9 -7.85 1.43 -1.07
CA ALA A 9 -6.73 2.35 -0.83
C ALA A 9 -7.15 3.69 -0.19
N ASN A 10 -8.34 4.23 -0.53
CA ASN A 10 -8.89 5.45 0.07
C ASN A 10 -9.45 5.24 1.48
N ILE A 11 -9.51 3.99 1.96
CA ILE A 11 -9.98 3.65 3.30
C ILE A 11 -8.80 3.61 4.30
N LEU A 12 -7.56 3.42 3.82
CA LEU A 12 -6.35 3.31 4.65
C LEU A 12 -5.76 4.67 5.09
N LYS A 13 -6.42 5.80 4.81
CA LYS A 13 -5.78 7.12 4.72
C LYS A 13 -5.28 7.78 6.01
N LYS A 14 -5.59 7.30 7.22
CA LYS A 14 -5.12 7.90 8.50
C LYS A 14 -5.68 7.09 9.68
N ASN A 15 -4.80 6.42 10.43
CA ASN A 15 -5.07 5.77 11.73
C ASN A 15 -6.39 4.98 11.78
N VAL A 16 -6.73 4.28 10.69
CA VAL A 16 -7.91 3.42 10.66
C VAL A 16 -7.51 2.10 11.26
N ASN A 17 -8.26 1.63 12.25
CA ASN A 17 -7.84 0.53 13.10
C ASN A 17 -8.69 -0.72 12.87
N LEU A 18 -9.98 -0.54 12.56
CA LEU A 18 -10.89 -1.68 12.38
C LEU A 18 -11.97 -1.41 11.32
N ILE A 19 -12.23 -2.41 10.49
CA ILE A 19 -13.38 -2.51 9.61
C ILE A 19 -14.25 -3.67 10.11
N VAL A 20 -15.54 -3.40 10.30
CA VAL A 20 -16.56 -4.41 10.58
C VAL A 20 -17.53 -4.41 9.42
N LYS A 21 -17.58 -5.48 8.64
CA LYS A 21 -18.41 -5.57 7.44
C LYS A 21 -19.39 -6.75 7.55
N PRO A 22 -20.70 -6.57 7.35
CA PRO A 22 -21.62 -7.70 7.33
C PRO A 22 -21.28 -8.64 6.17
N LYS A 23 -21.41 -9.95 6.41
CA LYS A 23 -21.27 -10.96 5.34
C LYS A 23 -22.42 -10.83 4.33
N ASN A 24 -23.59 -10.38 4.78
CA ASN A 24 -24.69 -9.97 3.92
C ASN A 24 -24.47 -8.53 3.40
N ASN A 25 -24.31 -8.37 2.09
CA ASN A 25 -23.95 -7.08 1.48
C ASN A 25 -25.10 -6.06 1.40
N ASP A 26 -26.35 -6.47 1.66
CA ASP A 26 -27.55 -5.61 1.56
C ASP A 26 -28.05 -5.09 2.91
N GLN A 27 -27.29 -5.31 3.98
CA GLN A 27 -27.66 -4.88 5.32
C GLN A 27 -27.53 -3.36 5.50
N PRO A 28 -28.51 -2.67 6.14
CA PRO A 28 -28.39 -1.26 6.47
C PRO A 28 -27.35 -1.01 7.57
N HIS A 29 -26.63 0.13 7.51
CA HIS A 29 -25.62 0.51 8.51
C HIS A 29 -26.17 0.56 9.95
N ALA A 30 -27.45 0.91 10.10
CA ALA A 30 -28.11 0.98 11.41
C ALA A 30 -28.10 -0.38 12.12
N ALA A 31 -28.33 -1.47 11.40
CA ALA A 31 -28.30 -2.82 11.97
C ALA A 31 -26.89 -3.20 12.44
N THR A 32 -25.86 -2.89 11.64
CA THR A 32 -24.45 -3.11 12.02
C THR A 32 -24.06 -2.30 13.25
N ARG A 33 -24.50 -1.04 13.35
CA ARG A 33 -24.25 -0.18 14.52
C ARG A 33 -24.96 -0.71 15.78
N LEU A 34 -26.20 -1.17 15.63
CA LEU A 34 -26.96 -1.72 16.73
C LEU A 34 -26.28 -2.98 17.27
N LYS A 35 -25.92 -3.91 16.39
CA LYS A 35 -25.25 -5.15 16.80
C LYS A 35 -23.90 -4.88 17.45
N MET A 36 -23.11 -3.97 16.89
CA MET A 36 -21.83 -3.58 17.49
C MET A 36 -22.00 -3.00 18.90
N ARG A 37 -22.99 -2.12 19.13
CA ARG A 37 -23.30 -1.58 20.47
C ARG A 37 -23.77 -2.64 21.47
N GLN A 38 -24.48 -3.66 20.99
CA GLN A 38 -24.94 -4.76 21.84
C GLN A 38 -23.83 -5.75 22.18
N SER A 39 -22.85 -5.91 21.30
CA SER A 39 -21.78 -6.89 21.42
C SER A 39 -20.50 -6.35 22.04
N VAL A 40 -20.25 -5.04 21.96
CA VAL A 40 -19.04 -4.41 22.49
C VAL A 40 -19.43 -3.17 23.29
N ASP A 41 -19.09 -3.19 24.58
CA ASP A 41 -19.19 -2.00 25.43
C ASP A 41 -17.81 -1.34 25.56
N PRO A 42 -17.59 -0.18 24.94
CA PRO A 42 -16.30 0.49 24.97
C PRO A 42 -15.96 1.12 26.32
N VAL A 43 -16.94 1.43 27.17
CA VAL A 43 -16.69 2.08 28.47
C VAL A 43 -16.11 1.07 29.45
N THR A 44 -16.74 -0.11 29.56
CA THR A 44 -16.27 -1.18 30.44
C THR A 44 -14.93 -1.76 30.01
N ASN A 45 -14.64 -1.77 28.70
CA ASN A 45 -13.38 -2.27 28.16
C ASN A 45 -12.29 -1.19 28.01
N ASN A 46 -12.56 0.04 28.45
CA ASN A 46 -11.67 1.20 28.34
C ASN A 46 -11.10 1.40 26.91
N ILE A 47 -11.97 1.25 25.90
CA ILE A 47 -11.60 1.40 24.49
C ILE A 47 -11.92 2.81 24.03
N LYS A 48 -10.87 3.55 23.64
CA LYS A 48 -11.03 4.90 23.11
C LYS A 48 -11.06 4.90 21.59
N PHE A 49 -12.06 5.59 21.03
CA PHE A 49 -12.17 5.78 19.58
C PHE A 49 -12.42 7.24 19.22
N SER A 50 -11.72 7.70 18.20
CA SER A 50 -11.83 9.05 17.67
C SER A 50 -12.93 9.19 16.63
N GLN A 51 -13.28 8.11 15.91
CA GLN A 51 -14.27 8.22 14.83
C GLN A 51 -14.91 6.89 14.43
N VAL A 52 -16.21 6.91 14.11
CA VAL A 52 -16.93 5.78 13.48
C VAL A 52 -17.64 6.22 12.20
N LYS A 53 -17.20 5.71 11.05
CA LYS A 53 -17.72 6.09 9.73
C LYS A 53 -18.43 4.91 9.05
N ASN A 54 -19.53 5.19 8.35
CA ASN A 54 -20.19 4.19 7.50
C ASN A 54 -19.36 3.96 6.23
N ILE A 55 -19.19 2.69 5.85
CA ILE A 55 -18.56 2.27 4.59
C ILE A 55 -19.54 1.41 3.79
N LYS A 56 -19.26 1.14 2.52
CA LYS A 56 -20.18 0.40 1.63
C LYS A 56 -20.66 -0.94 2.19
N ASN A 57 -21.82 -1.39 1.71
CA ASN A 57 -22.42 -2.69 2.03
C ASN A 57 -22.65 -2.84 3.54
N GLY A 58 -23.30 -1.86 4.18
CA GLY A 58 -23.64 -1.95 5.60
C GLY A 58 -22.47 -1.87 6.59
N GLY A 59 -21.22 -1.78 6.13
CA GLY A 59 -20.05 -1.86 6.99
C GLY A 59 -19.78 -0.59 7.81
N LEU A 60 -18.96 -0.75 8.85
CA LEU A 60 -18.45 0.31 9.71
C LEU A 60 -16.93 0.32 9.69
N LEU A 61 -16.39 1.54 9.72
CA LEU A 61 -14.98 1.83 9.89
C LEU A 61 -14.80 2.54 11.23
N ILE A 62 -13.94 1.99 12.08
CA ILE A 62 -13.71 2.46 13.44
C ILE A 62 -12.25 2.88 13.56
N LYS A 63 -12.07 4.11 14.01
CA LYS A 63 -10.79 4.76 14.26
C LYS A 63 -10.56 4.75 15.78
N CYS A 64 -9.61 3.95 16.26
CA CYS A 64 -9.25 3.95 17.69
C CYS A 64 -8.13 4.97 17.94
N ASP A 65 -7.96 5.38 19.19
CA ASP A 65 -6.95 6.38 19.54
C ASP A 65 -5.55 5.76 19.66
N GLY A 66 -5.45 4.50 20.10
CA GLY A 66 -4.21 3.72 20.10
C GLY A 66 -4.27 2.38 19.36
N SER A 67 -3.10 1.77 19.13
CA SER A 67 -2.94 0.41 18.60
C SER A 67 -3.41 -0.66 19.59
N GLU A 68 -3.29 -0.40 20.89
CA GLU A 68 -3.81 -1.28 21.93
C GLU A 68 -5.34 -1.30 21.95
N ASP A 69 -5.98 -0.13 21.86
CA ASP A 69 -7.45 0.00 21.73
C ASP A 69 -7.99 -0.73 20.48
N ALA A 70 -7.25 -0.62 19.37
CA ALA A 70 -7.55 -1.32 18.13
C ALA A 70 -7.54 -2.84 18.31
N SER A 71 -6.51 -3.34 18.99
CA SER A 71 -6.31 -4.76 19.25
C SER A 71 -7.40 -5.33 20.15
N LYS A 72 -7.72 -4.64 21.26
CA LYS A 72 -8.82 -5.00 22.17
C LYS A 72 -10.17 -5.00 21.46
N LEU A 73 -10.45 -3.95 20.68
CA LEU A 73 -11.69 -3.85 19.92
C LEU A 73 -11.83 -4.96 18.90
N LYS A 74 -10.73 -5.31 18.22
CA LYS A 74 -10.71 -6.41 17.26
C LYS A 74 -11.03 -7.75 17.94
N GLU A 75 -10.39 -8.05 19.06
CA GLU A 75 -10.62 -9.31 19.79
C GLU A 75 -12.08 -9.44 20.21
N LEU A 76 -12.66 -8.41 20.84
CA LEU A 76 -14.06 -8.42 21.28
C LEU A 76 -15.03 -8.50 20.10
N ALA A 77 -14.79 -7.71 19.04
CA ALA A 77 -15.63 -7.75 17.85
C ALA A 77 -15.55 -9.11 17.15
N SER A 78 -14.37 -9.70 17.04
CA SER A 78 -14.20 -11.05 16.49
C SER A 78 -14.87 -12.11 17.36
N LEU A 79 -14.82 -12.00 18.69
CA LEU A 79 -15.46 -12.95 19.59
C LEU A 79 -16.98 -12.94 19.46
N HIS A 80 -17.61 -11.77 19.31
CA HIS A 80 -19.06 -11.64 19.35
C HIS A 80 -19.75 -11.48 17.99
N LEU A 81 -19.01 -11.13 16.93
CA LEU A 81 -19.58 -10.78 15.63
C LEU A 81 -19.05 -11.62 14.46
N ALA A 82 -18.08 -12.52 14.66
CA ALA A 82 -17.44 -13.25 13.55
C ALA A 82 -18.39 -14.13 12.72
N ASP A 83 -19.54 -14.54 13.27
CA ASP A 83 -20.53 -15.36 12.56
C ASP A 83 -21.24 -14.57 11.47
N ASP A 84 -21.70 -13.35 11.78
CA ASP A 84 -22.49 -12.51 10.87
C ASP A 84 -21.62 -11.46 10.14
N TYR A 85 -20.44 -11.14 10.69
CA TYR A 85 -19.59 -10.05 10.23
C TYR A 85 -18.15 -10.49 9.98
N GLU A 86 -17.55 -9.89 8.97
CA GLU A 86 -16.12 -9.90 8.73
C GLU A 86 -15.48 -8.74 9.49
N VAL A 87 -14.71 -9.07 10.53
CA VAL A 87 -13.94 -8.10 11.31
C VAL A 87 -12.50 -8.11 10.79
N LYS A 88 -12.06 -6.97 10.27
CA LYS A 88 -10.74 -6.79 9.69
C LYS A 88 -10.03 -5.65 10.37
N GLU A 89 -8.91 -5.95 11.01
CA GLU A 89 -7.98 -4.91 11.42
C GLU A 89 -7.41 -4.25 10.18
N VAL A 90 -7.50 -2.94 10.16
CA VAL A 90 -6.85 -2.15 9.13
C VAL A 90 -5.51 -1.78 9.69
N ARG A 91 -4.44 -2.35 9.14
CA ARG A 91 -3.10 -1.92 9.52
C ARG A 91 -2.82 -0.55 8.92
N LYS A 92 -2.06 0.24 9.67
CA LYS A 92 -1.43 1.47 9.19
C LYS A 92 -0.76 1.19 7.85
N PHE A 93 -1.02 2.02 6.84
CA PHE A 93 -0.26 1.95 5.61
C PHE A 93 1.16 2.40 5.92
N ASN A 94 2.11 1.48 5.80
CA ASN A 94 3.52 1.78 5.93
C ASN A 94 4.12 1.92 4.53
N PRO A 95 4.57 3.14 4.15
CA PRO A 95 5.25 3.34 2.88
C PRO A 95 6.55 2.55 2.81
N ARG A 96 6.98 2.29 1.57
CA ARG A 96 8.16 1.48 1.30
C ARG A 96 9.30 2.29 0.74
N LEU A 97 10.50 1.97 1.20
CA LEU A 97 11.76 2.51 0.72
C LEU A 97 12.65 1.40 0.20
N LYS A 98 13.49 1.72 -0.77
CA LYS A 98 14.55 0.84 -1.24
C LYS A 98 15.89 1.45 -0.90
N ILE A 99 16.74 0.71 -0.19
CA ILE A 99 18.13 1.09 0.03
C ILE A 99 19.04 0.28 -0.88
N VAL A 100 20.07 0.90 -1.43
CA VAL A 100 21.03 0.27 -2.36
C VAL A 100 22.44 0.72 -2.00
N GLY A 101 23.38 -0.22 -2.01
CA GLY A 101 24.80 0.08 -1.80
C GLY A 101 25.47 -0.69 -0.67
N MET A 102 24.81 -1.74 -0.17
CA MET A 102 25.40 -2.58 0.87
C MET A 102 26.46 -3.51 0.26
N SER A 103 27.61 -3.73 0.90
CA SER A 103 28.66 -4.64 0.37
C SER A 103 28.44 -6.11 0.73
N GLU A 104 27.55 -6.38 1.68
CA GLU A 104 27.27 -7.72 2.17
C GLU A 104 25.77 -8.01 2.27
N CYS A 105 25.43 -9.30 2.27
CA CYS A 105 24.06 -9.76 2.48
C CYS A 105 23.77 -9.80 3.98
N ILE A 106 23.17 -8.75 4.50
CA ILE A 106 22.78 -8.68 5.91
C ILE A 106 21.42 -9.35 6.11
N ASP A 107 21.28 -10.10 7.20
CA ASP A 107 20.00 -10.65 7.64
C ASP A 107 18.98 -9.54 7.94
N LYS A 108 17.68 -9.84 7.80
CA LYS A 108 16.62 -8.83 7.90
C LYS A 108 16.52 -8.23 9.29
N GLU A 109 16.57 -9.07 10.32
CA GLU A 109 16.46 -8.68 11.72
C GLU A 109 17.69 -7.85 12.10
N GLN A 110 18.88 -8.31 11.71
CA GLN A 110 20.14 -7.60 11.95
C GLN A 110 20.17 -6.24 11.25
N LEU A 111 19.75 -6.17 9.98
CA LEU A 111 19.70 -4.93 9.22
C LEU A 111 18.77 -3.90 9.88
N SER A 112 17.62 -4.33 10.42
CA SER A 112 16.73 -3.44 11.16
C SER A 112 17.41 -2.83 12.38
N VAL A 113 18.17 -3.64 13.14
CA VAL A 113 18.92 -3.17 14.32
C VAL A 113 20.02 -2.17 13.92
N ILE A 114 20.79 -2.47 12.88
CA ILE A 114 21.86 -1.59 12.35
C ILE A 114 21.26 -0.24 11.91
N LEU A 115 20.17 -0.28 11.15
CA LEU A 115 19.51 0.92 10.66
C LEU A 115 19.08 1.83 11.81
N LYS A 116 18.42 1.27 12.83
CA LYS A 116 17.94 2.03 13.99
C LYS A 116 19.09 2.57 14.86
N SER A 117 20.19 1.84 14.99
CA SER A 117 21.31 2.25 15.85
C SER A 117 22.22 3.31 15.23
N GLN A 118 22.45 3.25 13.91
CA GLN A 118 23.40 4.14 13.22
C GLN A 118 22.76 5.39 12.60
N ASN A 119 21.43 5.47 12.55
CA ASN A 119 20.74 6.57 11.87
C ASN A 119 19.75 7.28 12.79
N SER A 120 20.05 8.53 13.13
CA SER A 120 19.21 9.39 13.98
C SER A 120 17.81 9.71 13.43
N VAL A 121 17.53 9.35 12.18
CA VAL A 121 16.19 9.45 11.58
C VAL A 121 15.20 8.45 12.18
N PHE A 122 15.69 7.40 12.84
CA PHE A 122 14.87 6.47 13.60
C PHE A 122 14.76 6.96 15.05
N GLN A 123 13.54 7.24 15.50
CA GLN A 123 13.19 7.55 16.88
C GLN A 123 12.91 6.26 17.66
N ASN A 124 12.76 6.36 18.99
CA ASN A 124 12.52 5.20 19.86
C ASN A 124 11.24 4.42 19.48
N ASP A 125 10.24 5.09 18.94
CA ASP A 125 8.96 4.52 18.49
C ASP A 125 8.89 4.26 16.97
N SER A 126 9.98 4.49 16.22
CA SER A 126 10.00 4.26 14.77
C SER A 126 9.77 2.79 14.43
N GLU A 127 8.84 2.56 13.51
CA GLU A 127 8.57 1.24 12.95
C GLU A 127 9.41 1.05 11.68
N CYS A 128 10.19 -0.03 11.64
CA CYS A 128 10.97 -0.39 10.46
C CYS A 128 11.04 -1.92 10.35
N THR A 129 10.45 -2.45 9.28
CA THR A 129 10.50 -3.87 8.93
C THR A 129 11.26 -4.04 7.61
N VAL A 130 12.29 -4.87 7.62
CA VAL A 130 13.02 -5.24 6.40
C VAL A 130 12.25 -6.36 5.70
N LEU A 131 11.66 -6.07 4.54
CA LEU A 131 10.84 -7.05 3.80
C LEU A 131 11.71 -8.05 3.05
N LYS A 132 12.81 -7.57 2.46
CA LYS A 132 13.68 -8.37 1.58
C LYS A 132 15.06 -7.72 1.48
N VAL A 133 16.09 -8.56 1.44
CA VAL A 133 17.48 -8.21 1.09
C VAL A 133 17.91 -9.10 -0.07
N TRP A 134 18.57 -8.55 -1.08
CA TRP A 134 19.02 -9.31 -2.25
C TRP A 134 20.11 -8.55 -3.04
N PRO A 135 20.91 -9.22 -3.90
CA PRO A 135 21.92 -8.55 -4.70
C PRO A 135 21.31 -7.68 -5.81
N THR A 136 22.05 -6.68 -6.27
CA THR A 136 21.67 -5.89 -7.45
C THR A 136 21.83 -6.72 -8.71
N LYS A 137 21.07 -6.38 -9.76
CA LYS A 137 21.21 -7.05 -11.06
C LYS A 137 22.52 -6.68 -11.79
N LYS A 138 23.12 -5.53 -11.44
CA LYS A 138 24.30 -4.99 -12.10
C LYS A 138 25.60 -5.55 -11.49
N SER A 139 25.60 -5.81 -10.19
CA SER A 139 26.71 -6.43 -9.47
C SER A 139 26.18 -7.39 -8.42
N GLY A 140 26.67 -8.64 -8.44
CA GLY A 140 26.33 -9.66 -7.46
C GLY A 140 26.83 -9.35 -6.04
N ASP A 141 27.82 -8.46 -5.93
CA ASP A 141 28.49 -8.11 -4.68
C ASP A 141 27.93 -6.82 -4.05
N VAL A 142 26.97 -6.17 -4.71
CA VAL A 142 26.25 -5.02 -4.15
C VAL A 142 24.84 -5.47 -3.80
N PHE A 143 24.42 -5.22 -2.56
CA PHE A 143 23.13 -5.61 -2.04
C PHE A 143 22.19 -4.42 -1.89
N GLN A 144 20.90 -4.73 -1.92
CA GLN A 144 19.80 -3.79 -1.75
C GLN A 144 18.73 -4.40 -0.86
N ALA A 145 17.95 -3.55 -0.20
CA ALA A 145 16.84 -3.98 0.63
C ALA A 145 15.58 -3.15 0.41
N ILE A 146 14.43 -3.73 0.74
CA ILE A 146 13.15 -3.01 0.84
C ILE A 146 12.76 -2.90 2.29
N LEU A 147 12.54 -1.67 2.71
CA LEU A 147 12.08 -1.30 4.04
C LEU A 147 10.59 -0.95 3.96
N ASP A 148 9.86 -1.35 4.99
CA ASP A 148 8.48 -0.98 5.26
C ASP A 148 8.51 -0.21 6.59
N VAL A 149 8.25 1.10 6.51
CA VAL A 149 8.49 2.04 7.60
C VAL A 149 7.23 2.86 7.88
N ASP A 150 7.11 3.40 9.09
CA ASP A 150 6.04 4.37 9.37
C ASP A 150 6.22 5.68 8.57
N ILE A 151 5.12 6.44 8.44
CA ILE A 151 5.08 7.66 7.64
C ILE A 151 6.07 8.74 8.12
N ALA A 152 6.25 8.91 9.43
CA ALA A 152 7.12 9.97 9.96
C ALA A 152 8.59 9.66 9.66
N THR A 153 8.98 8.40 9.88
CA THR A 153 10.30 7.88 9.53
C THR A 153 10.54 7.94 8.02
N TYR A 154 9.55 7.57 7.20
CA TYR A 154 9.63 7.63 5.74
C TYR A 154 10.01 9.01 5.20
N SER A 155 9.29 10.05 5.60
CA SER A 155 9.55 11.43 5.15
C SER A 155 10.96 11.89 5.57
N SER A 156 11.37 11.53 6.78
CA SER A 156 12.71 11.85 7.31
C SER A 156 13.82 11.18 6.50
N ILE A 157 13.66 9.90 6.17
CA ILE A 157 14.65 9.17 5.37
C ILE A 157 14.72 9.74 3.93
N LEU A 158 13.58 10.00 3.29
CA LEU A 158 13.58 10.55 1.92
C LEU A 158 14.23 11.93 1.84
N SER A 159 13.96 12.80 2.82
CA SER A 159 14.58 14.12 2.90
C SER A 159 16.10 14.03 3.02
N ARG A 160 16.59 13.04 3.79
CA ARG A 160 18.03 12.78 3.94
C ARG A 160 18.67 12.17 2.69
N GLY A 161 17.96 11.29 1.99
CA GLY A 161 18.40 10.66 0.73
C GLY A 161 19.37 9.48 0.87
N ASN A 162 19.96 9.27 2.05
CA ASN A 162 20.81 8.11 2.34
C ASN A 162 20.61 7.57 3.77
N LEU A 163 21.07 6.33 3.97
CA LEU A 163 21.15 5.67 5.28
C LEU A 163 22.53 5.03 5.43
N ILE A 164 23.05 5.06 6.65
CA ILE A 164 24.29 4.38 7.01
C ILE A 164 23.98 2.93 7.38
N VAL A 165 24.74 2.01 6.81
CA VAL A 165 24.70 0.58 7.13
C VAL A 165 26.15 0.13 7.31
N ASN A 166 26.52 -0.25 8.53
CA ASN A 166 27.90 -0.52 8.93
C ASN A 166 28.83 0.64 8.56
N PHE A 167 29.68 0.47 7.56
CA PHE A 167 30.64 1.47 7.07
C PHE A 167 30.22 2.10 5.72
N GLU A 168 28.98 1.86 5.28
CA GLU A 168 28.50 2.22 3.94
C GLU A 168 27.40 3.28 4.00
N SER A 169 27.50 4.27 3.10
CA SER A 169 26.40 5.21 2.83
C SER A 169 25.53 4.66 1.69
N CYS A 170 24.41 4.04 2.05
CA CYS A 170 23.46 3.46 1.12
C CYS A 170 22.47 4.50 0.60
N ILE A 171 22.27 4.55 -0.72
CA ILE A 171 21.33 5.46 -1.37
C ILE A 171 19.90 4.98 -1.14
N VAL A 172 19.01 5.89 -0.78
CA VAL A 172 17.59 5.62 -0.61
C VAL A 172 16.82 6.00 -1.87
N TYR A 173 15.87 5.15 -2.25
CA TYR A 173 14.88 5.42 -3.28
C TYR A 173 13.47 5.21 -2.73
N ASP A 174 12.55 6.05 -3.18
CA ASP A 174 11.14 5.80 -2.98
C ASP A 174 10.71 4.51 -3.69
N ALA A 175 10.12 3.58 -2.94
CA ALA A 175 9.68 2.29 -3.45
C ALA A 175 8.15 2.16 -3.54
N ILE A 176 7.41 3.26 -3.39
CA ILE A 176 5.96 3.28 -3.66
C ILE A 176 5.75 3.22 -5.16
N SER A 177 5.01 2.22 -5.62
CA SER A 177 4.72 2.01 -7.04
C SER A 177 3.28 1.57 -7.25
N LEU A 178 2.75 1.85 -8.44
CA LEU A 178 1.47 1.32 -8.85
C LEU A 178 1.68 0.00 -9.58
N ARG A 179 0.97 -1.03 -9.14
CA ARG A 179 0.94 -2.31 -9.85
C ARG A 179 0.38 -2.10 -11.26
N LEU A 180 1.05 -2.67 -12.26
CA LEU A 180 0.51 -2.79 -13.61
C LEU A 180 -0.26 -4.11 -13.75
N CYS A 181 -1.48 -4.05 -14.25
CA CYS A 181 -2.26 -5.25 -14.54
C CYS A 181 -1.74 -5.91 -15.82
N PHE A 182 -1.25 -7.15 -15.71
CA PHE A 182 -0.73 -7.90 -16.87
C PHE A 182 -1.79 -8.33 -17.90
N LYS A 183 -3.08 -8.11 -17.63
CA LYS A 183 -4.18 -8.39 -18.57
C LYS A 183 -4.53 -7.17 -19.42
N CYS A 184 -4.85 -6.04 -18.80
CA CYS A 184 -5.33 -4.85 -19.50
C CYS A 184 -4.35 -3.66 -19.48
N CYS A 185 -3.17 -3.84 -18.87
CA CYS A 185 -2.20 -2.78 -18.58
C CYS A 185 -2.71 -1.65 -17.67
N GLY A 186 -3.92 -1.72 -17.11
CA GLY A 186 -4.41 -0.70 -16.18
C GLY A 186 -3.64 -0.72 -14.84
N HIS A 187 -3.64 0.41 -14.14
CA HIS A 187 -2.92 0.55 -12.87
C HIS A 187 -3.73 0.05 -11.66
N ASN A 188 -3.02 -0.36 -10.62
CA ASN A 188 -3.47 -0.67 -9.26
C ASN A 188 -4.53 -1.78 -9.12
N HIS A 189 -4.46 -2.84 -9.93
CA HIS A 189 -5.24 -4.05 -9.70
C HIS A 189 -4.51 -5.30 -10.24
N TYR A 190 -4.91 -6.47 -9.73
CA TYR A 190 -4.38 -7.75 -10.19
C TYR A 190 -5.13 -8.25 -11.42
N ALA A 191 -4.44 -9.01 -12.29
CA ALA A 191 -5.06 -9.64 -13.45
C ALA A 191 -6.23 -10.57 -13.08
N LYS A 192 -6.13 -11.30 -11.96
CA LYS A 192 -7.22 -12.15 -11.43
C LYS A 192 -8.49 -11.37 -11.06
N ASN A 193 -8.36 -10.08 -10.76
CA ASN A 193 -9.48 -9.19 -10.41
C ASN A 193 -9.83 -8.26 -11.59
N CYS A 194 -9.23 -8.47 -12.77
CA CYS A 194 -9.42 -7.61 -13.92
C CYS A 194 -10.73 -7.97 -14.64
N LYS A 195 -11.61 -6.98 -14.82
CA LYS A 195 -12.88 -7.13 -15.54
C LYS A 195 -12.74 -7.01 -17.06
N SER A 196 -11.54 -6.68 -17.58
CA SER A 196 -11.31 -6.62 -19.02
C SER A 196 -11.51 -7.99 -19.63
N LYS A 197 -12.21 -8.05 -20.77
CA LYS A 197 -12.33 -9.27 -21.59
C LYS A 197 -11.13 -9.43 -22.53
N VAL A 198 -10.44 -8.34 -22.83
CA VAL A 198 -9.36 -8.26 -23.82
C VAL A 198 -8.01 -8.35 -23.12
N GLN A 199 -7.07 -9.09 -23.73
CA GLN A 199 -5.66 -9.10 -23.35
C GLN A 199 -4.97 -7.93 -24.06
N VAL A 200 -4.08 -7.24 -23.38
CA VAL A 200 -3.32 -6.13 -23.96
C VAL A 200 -1.85 -6.36 -23.71
N CYS A 201 -1.08 -6.33 -24.80
CA CYS A 201 0.36 -6.45 -24.75
C CYS A 201 0.94 -5.20 -24.09
N VAL A 202 1.69 -5.43 -23.02
CA VAL A 202 2.31 -4.36 -22.22
C VAL A 202 3.43 -3.62 -22.98
N LYS A 203 3.93 -4.19 -24.09
CA LYS A 203 4.94 -3.58 -24.96
C LYS A 203 4.32 -2.69 -26.04
N CYS A 204 3.36 -3.23 -26.80
CA CYS A 204 2.87 -2.63 -28.05
C CYS A 204 1.36 -2.34 -28.08
N SER A 205 0.63 -2.57 -26.98
CA SER A 205 -0.81 -2.30 -26.85
C SER A 205 -1.77 -3.14 -27.73
N LEU A 206 -1.27 -4.15 -28.45
CA LEU A 206 -2.08 -5.06 -29.26
C LEU A 206 -2.63 -6.26 -28.46
N ASP A 207 -3.59 -6.99 -29.02
CA ASP A 207 -4.26 -8.14 -28.39
C ASP A 207 -3.42 -9.41 -28.44
N HIS A 208 -2.44 -9.52 -27.54
CA HIS A 208 -1.65 -10.72 -27.29
C HIS A 208 -0.87 -10.61 -25.97
N LYS A 209 -0.27 -11.72 -25.52
CA LYS A 209 0.64 -11.72 -24.37
C LYS A 209 2.03 -11.22 -24.75
N LEU A 210 2.78 -10.68 -23.79
CA LEU A 210 4.15 -10.21 -24.02
C LEU A 210 5.06 -11.31 -24.61
N SER A 211 4.87 -12.56 -24.21
CA SER A 211 5.61 -13.73 -24.73
C SER A 211 5.39 -13.99 -26.22
N GLU A 212 4.28 -13.51 -26.79
CA GLU A 212 3.91 -13.67 -28.19
C GLU A 212 4.23 -12.40 -29.00
N CYS A 213 4.74 -11.34 -28.35
CA CYS A 213 4.92 -10.05 -28.97
C CYS A 213 6.11 -10.04 -29.93
N ARG A 214 5.84 -9.77 -31.21
CA ARG A 214 6.86 -9.57 -32.26
C ARG A 214 7.04 -8.12 -32.70
N SER A 215 6.32 -7.18 -32.07
CA SER A 215 6.38 -5.77 -32.44
C SER A 215 7.72 -5.15 -32.03
N ALA A 216 8.33 -4.40 -32.94
CA ALA A 216 9.47 -3.54 -32.66
C ALA A 216 9.05 -2.20 -31.99
N SER A 217 7.79 -1.79 -32.19
CA SER A 217 7.25 -0.54 -31.65
C SER A 217 6.89 -0.66 -30.17
N LEU A 218 7.05 0.45 -29.45
CA LEU A 218 6.56 0.60 -28.09
C LEU A 218 5.30 1.46 -28.10
N LYS A 219 4.26 1.00 -27.38
CA LYS A 219 3.02 1.75 -27.25
C LYS A 219 2.40 1.50 -25.88
N CYS A 220 1.99 2.59 -25.21
CA CYS A 220 1.31 2.55 -23.93
C CYS A 220 -0.19 2.77 -24.11
N ILE A 221 -0.98 1.70 -23.92
CA ILE A 221 -2.43 1.73 -24.09
C ILE A 221 -3.10 2.76 -23.17
N ASN A 222 -2.57 2.95 -21.95
CA ASN A 222 -3.13 3.90 -21.00
C ASN A 222 -2.96 5.35 -21.47
N CYS A 223 -1.77 5.69 -22.00
CA CYS A 223 -1.50 7.02 -22.56
C CYS A 223 -2.30 7.25 -23.84
N VAL A 224 -2.44 6.23 -24.70
CA VAL A 224 -3.31 6.29 -25.90
C VAL A 224 -4.76 6.58 -25.51
N ASN A 225 -5.32 5.80 -24.57
CA ASN A 225 -6.71 5.97 -24.12
C ASN A 225 -6.93 7.33 -23.44
N ALA A 226 -5.93 7.85 -22.74
CA ALA A 226 -5.95 9.17 -22.13
C ALA A 226 -5.62 10.32 -23.10
N ARG A 227 -5.38 10.02 -24.39
CA ARG A 227 -5.03 10.98 -25.45
C ARG A 227 -3.81 11.85 -25.10
N LEU A 228 -2.80 11.24 -24.48
CA LEU A 228 -1.55 11.93 -24.12
C LEU A 228 -0.54 11.88 -25.26
N PRO A 229 0.27 12.94 -25.45
CA PRO A 229 1.17 13.06 -26.59
C PRO A 229 2.30 12.03 -26.57
N ASN A 230 2.88 11.76 -25.40
CA ASN A 230 3.92 10.74 -25.23
C ASN A 230 3.29 9.38 -24.92
N SER A 231 2.97 8.63 -25.97
CA SER A 231 2.45 7.25 -25.87
C SER A 231 3.38 6.19 -26.49
N ASN A 232 4.53 6.61 -27.02
CA ASN A 232 5.49 5.74 -27.72
C ASN A 232 6.52 5.12 -26.75
N HIS A 233 6.01 4.53 -25.68
CA HIS A 233 6.79 3.84 -24.66
C HIS A 233 6.02 2.60 -24.19
N ALA A 234 6.69 1.66 -23.54
CA ALA A 234 6.00 0.49 -23.00
C ALA A 234 5.13 0.89 -21.80
N ALA A 235 4.05 0.16 -21.53
CA ALA A 235 3.18 0.46 -20.39
C ALA A 235 3.86 0.24 -19.02
N TRP A 236 4.98 -0.50 -18.97
CA TRP A 236 5.80 -0.68 -17.77
C TRP A 236 6.86 0.42 -17.56
N ASP A 237 7.03 1.32 -18.53
CA ASP A 237 8.01 2.40 -18.48
C ASP A 237 7.53 3.52 -17.56
N ALA A 238 7.74 3.33 -16.26
CA ALA A 238 7.27 4.23 -15.21
C ALA A 238 7.88 5.63 -15.31
N ASP A 239 9.13 5.73 -15.76
CA ASP A 239 9.91 6.96 -15.79
C ASP A 239 9.49 7.86 -16.97
N ASN A 240 9.02 7.27 -18.08
CA ASN A 240 8.55 8.03 -19.24
C ASN A 240 7.02 8.18 -19.33
N CYS A 241 6.27 7.46 -18.49
CA CYS A 241 4.80 7.46 -18.52
C CYS A 241 4.21 8.59 -17.66
N THR A 242 3.86 9.71 -18.29
CA THR A 242 3.22 10.87 -17.63
C THR A 242 1.93 10.51 -16.87
N LEU A 243 1.10 9.63 -17.43
CA LEU A 243 -0.11 9.16 -16.76
C LEU A 243 0.19 8.33 -15.52
N TYR A 244 1.23 7.50 -15.56
CA TYR A 244 1.67 6.72 -14.41
C TYR A 244 2.16 7.65 -13.31
N MET A 245 3.02 8.61 -13.62
CA MET A 245 3.52 9.59 -12.66
C MET A 245 2.39 10.36 -11.98
N LYS A 246 1.41 10.85 -12.76
CA LYS A 246 0.22 11.52 -12.22
C LYS A 246 -0.57 10.63 -11.27
N LYS A 247 -0.89 9.40 -11.70
CA LYS A 247 -1.63 8.44 -10.86
C LYS A 247 -0.84 8.03 -9.62
N LEU A 248 0.49 7.92 -9.72
CA LEU A 248 1.36 7.60 -8.61
C LEU A 248 1.37 8.74 -7.58
N ALA A 249 1.42 10.00 -8.02
CA ALA A 249 1.31 11.15 -7.14
C ALA A 249 -0.05 11.20 -6.42
N GLU A 250 -1.15 11.00 -7.16
CA GLU A 250 -2.50 10.89 -6.58
C GLU A 250 -2.58 9.75 -5.56
N TYR A 251 -1.97 8.60 -5.88
CA TYR A 251 -1.93 7.45 -4.99
C TYR A 251 -1.08 7.71 -3.74
N LYS A 252 0.10 8.32 -3.85
CA LYS A 252 0.94 8.73 -2.72
C LYS A 252 0.21 9.71 -1.81
N LYS A 253 -0.40 10.76 -2.36
CA LYS A 253 -1.27 11.67 -1.61
C LYS A 253 -2.42 10.94 -0.95
N SER A 254 -2.92 9.88 -1.59
CA SER A 254 -3.97 9.05 -1.01
C SER A 254 -3.50 8.23 0.20
N ILE A 255 -2.25 7.78 0.26
CA ILE A 255 -1.79 6.83 1.29
C ILE A 255 -0.91 7.48 2.36
N ILE A 256 -0.22 8.59 2.05
CA ILE A 256 0.64 9.32 2.99
C ILE A 256 0.03 10.68 3.40
N GLY A 257 -0.84 11.27 2.57
CA GLY A 257 -1.35 12.63 2.76
C GLY A 257 -0.53 13.67 1.99
N ASP A 258 -0.74 14.95 2.31
CA ASP A 258 0.13 16.03 1.84
C ASP A 258 1.41 16.00 2.71
N ILE A 259 2.56 15.73 2.08
CA ILE A 259 3.90 15.88 2.67
C ILE A 259 4.49 17.15 2.09
#